data_AF-A0AAJ7L2Q9-F1
#
_entry.id   AF-A0AAJ7L2Q9-F1
#
_cell.length_a   1.000
_cell.length_b   1.000
_cell.length_c   1.000
_cell.angle_alpha   90.00
_cell.angle_beta   90.00
_cell.angle_gamma   90.00
#
_symmetry.space_group_name_H-M   'P 1'
#
loop_
_entity.id
_entity.type
_entity.pdbx_description
1 polymer ?
#
loop_
_entity_poly.entity_id
_entity_poly.type
_entity_poly.pdbx_seq_one_letter_code
_entity_poly.pdbx_strand_id
1 'polypeptide(L)'
;MIRELDSKIEPKDIHCNFELAAINGLLEVFPEANIAGCYFRLRMQNCRKQIVSEGLIPEYNNDSEFASQARMIPSQAFVPIEDIEDALETMTDYLPESLKPILEWSSTASWIGEVSKIYVDGTFSLAPDLFSQIFLILAERPETVTPICYALMSNKSKESYCKMLGTLTLGWPNFDPQAISMDYERALMNAFTAYSPVA
;
A
#
# COMPACT_ATOMS: atom_id res chain seq x y z
N MET A 1 3.29 -0.32 -31.35
CA MET A 1 3.86 1.04 -31.20
C MET A 1 5.25 1.08 -30.53
N ILE A 2 5.50 0.56 -29.32
CA ILE A 2 6.87 0.58 -28.72
C ILE A 2 7.85 -0.37 -29.42
N ARG A 3 7.46 -1.63 -29.67
CA ARG A 3 8.24 -2.58 -30.49
C ARG A 3 8.43 -2.16 -31.95
N GLU A 4 7.58 -1.24 -32.44
CA GLU A 4 7.69 -0.69 -33.80
C GLU A 4 8.69 0.46 -33.87
N LEU A 5 8.99 1.12 -32.74
CA LEU A 5 9.95 2.21 -32.64
C LEU A 5 11.38 1.71 -32.40
N ASP A 6 11.54 0.62 -31.67
CA ASP A 6 12.82 -0.08 -31.53
C ASP A 6 12.57 -1.57 -31.24
N SER A 7 13.01 -2.43 -32.17
CA SER A 7 12.83 -3.88 -32.10
C SER A 7 13.76 -4.56 -31.08
N LYS A 8 14.65 -3.80 -30.43
CA LYS A 8 15.60 -4.31 -29.42
C LYS A 8 15.23 -3.97 -27.97
N ILE A 9 14.10 -3.30 -27.73
CA ILE A 9 13.67 -3.01 -26.36
C ILE A 9 13.11 -4.29 -25.74
N GLU A 10 13.94 -4.93 -24.91
CA GLU A 10 13.57 -6.06 -24.05
C GLU A 10 13.79 -5.65 -22.58
N PRO A 11 12.85 -4.89 -21.99
CA PRO A 11 12.96 -4.49 -20.60
C PRO A 11 12.76 -5.73 -19.71
N LYS A 12 13.67 -5.94 -18.77
CA LYS A 12 13.54 -7.03 -17.78
C LYS A 12 12.50 -6.71 -16.71
N ASP A 13 12.39 -5.43 -16.34
CA ASP A 13 11.50 -4.96 -15.31
C ASP A 13 10.69 -3.76 -15.84
N ILE A 14 9.38 -3.82 -15.67
CA ILE A 14 8.44 -2.78 -16.10
C ILE A 14 7.61 -2.36 -14.89
N HIS A 15 7.72 -1.10 -14.49
CA HIS A 15 6.93 -0.55 -13.40
C HIS A 15 5.70 0.17 -13.97
N CYS A 16 4.49 -0.30 -13.66
CA CYS A 16 3.25 0.27 -14.18
C CYS A 16 2.21 0.56 -13.09
N ASN A 17 1.13 1.24 -13.45
CA ASN A 17 -0.05 1.37 -12.59
C ASN A 17 -0.70 -0.01 -12.34
N PHE A 18 -1.42 -0.14 -11.23
CA PHE A 18 -2.18 -1.36 -10.86
C PHE A 18 -3.45 -1.57 -11.70
N GLU A 19 -3.45 -1.14 -12.97
CA GLU A 19 -4.58 -1.30 -13.88
C GLU A 19 -4.40 -2.58 -14.70
N LEU A 20 -5.35 -3.51 -14.58
CA LEU A 20 -5.33 -4.78 -15.31
C LEU A 20 -5.19 -4.61 -16.82
N ALA A 21 -5.84 -3.61 -17.41
CA ALA A 21 -5.71 -3.33 -18.84
C ALA A 21 -4.28 -2.94 -19.24
N ALA A 22 -3.58 -2.17 -18.39
CA ALA A 22 -2.20 -1.77 -18.62
C ALA A 22 -1.25 -2.97 -18.46
N ILE A 23 -1.46 -3.78 -17.42
CA ILE A 23 -0.68 -5.00 -17.18
C ILE A 23 -0.86 -5.99 -18.34
N ASN A 24 -2.09 -6.27 -18.75
CA ASN A 24 -2.39 -7.20 -19.84
C ASN A 24 -1.79 -6.71 -21.16
N GLY A 25 -1.90 -5.41 -21.47
CA GLY A 25 -1.28 -4.83 -22.66
C GLY A 25 0.25 -4.90 -22.64
N LEU A 26 0.87 -4.79 -21.46
CA LEU A 26 2.32 -4.95 -21.31
C LEU A 26 2.75 -6.41 -21.45
N LEU A 27 2.00 -7.37 -20.91
CA LEU A 27 2.28 -8.81 -21.08
C LEU A 27 2.10 -9.28 -22.53
N GLU A 28 1.16 -8.69 -23.28
CA GLU A 28 1.00 -8.98 -24.70
C GLU A 28 2.22 -8.52 -25.53
N VAL A 29 2.85 -7.40 -25.14
CA VAL A 29 4.00 -6.83 -25.87
C VAL A 29 5.34 -7.37 -25.34
N PHE A 30 5.44 -7.65 -24.04
CA PHE A 30 6.64 -8.10 -23.33
C PHE A 30 6.31 -9.25 -22.37
N PRO A 31 6.13 -10.48 -22.89
CA PRO A 31 5.74 -11.63 -22.06
C PRO A 31 6.83 -12.08 -21.08
N GLU A 32 8.10 -11.76 -21.35
CA GLU A 32 9.26 -12.12 -20.51
C GLU A 32 9.64 -11.03 -19.50
N ALA A 33 8.89 -9.92 -19.44
CA ALA A 33 9.20 -8.81 -18.55
C ALA A 33 8.49 -8.99 -17.19
N ASN A 34 9.22 -8.77 -16.10
CA ASN A 34 8.64 -8.69 -14.77
C ASN A 34 7.85 -7.38 -14.63
N ILE A 35 6.55 -7.48 -14.41
CA ILE A 35 5.70 -6.30 -14.21
C ILE A 35 5.55 -6.05 -12.71
N ALA A 36 6.02 -4.90 -12.25
CA ALA A 36 5.87 -4.45 -10.86
C ALA A 36 4.88 -3.28 -10.79
N GLY A 37 4.01 -3.32 -9.78
CA GLY A 37 3.10 -2.21 -9.49
C GLY A 37 3.85 -1.00 -8.91
N CYS A 38 3.55 0.20 -9.40
CA CYS A 38 4.17 1.43 -8.94
C CYS A 38 3.53 1.92 -7.63
N TYR A 39 4.18 1.61 -6.50
CA TYR A 39 3.75 2.03 -5.16
C TYR A 39 3.57 3.55 -5.03
N PHE A 40 4.47 4.34 -5.60
CA PHE A 40 4.37 5.81 -5.60
C PHE A 40 3.08 6.30 -6.27
N ARG A 41 2.70 5.72 -7.42
CA ARG A 41 1.48 6.09 -8.14
C ARG A 41 0.23 5.72 -7.36
N LEU A 42 0.24 4.58 -6.67
CA LEU A 42 -0.83 4.18 -5.76
C LEU A 42 -0.97 5.14 -4.58
N ARG A 43 0.15 5.49 -3.92
CA ARG A 43 0.18 6.45 -2.81
C ARG A 43 -0.34 7.83 -3.24
N MET A 44 0.04 8.31 -4.42
CA MET A 44 -0.45 9.59 -4.94
C MET A 44 -1.95 9.57 -5.25
N GLN A 45 -2.49 8.47 -5.79
CA GLN A 45 -3.93 8.33 -6.03
C GLN A 45 -4.73 8.33 -4.72
N ASN A 46 -4.23 7.63 -3.70
CA ASN A 46 -4.87 7.60 -2.39
C ASN A 46 -4.79 8.97 -1.69
N CYS A 47 -3.64 9.65 -1.74
CA CYS A 47 -3.50 11.02 -1.25
C CYS A 47 -4.52 11.96 -1.91
N ARG A 48 -4.72 11.84 -3.22
CA ARG A 48 -5.73 12.62 -3.94
C ARG A 48 -7.15 12.32 -3.48
N LYS A 49 -7.50 11.06 -3.17
CA LYS A 49 -8.82 10.72 -2.62
C LYS A 49 -9.05 11.39 -1.26
N GLN A 50 -8.01 11.46 -0.41
CA GLN A 50 -8.09 12.16 0.87
C GLN A 50 -8.27 13.68 0.69
N ILE A 51 -7.55 14.29 -0.26
CA ILE A 51 -7.76 15.71 -0.62
C ILE A 51 -9.20 15.98 -1.07
N VAL A 52 -9.84 15.01 -1.76
CA VAL A 52 -11.26 15.10 -2.13
C VAL A 52 -12.18 15.00 -0.91
N SER A 53 -11.96 14.04 -0.02
CA SER A 53 -12.83 13.86 1.16
C SER A 53 -12.75 15.03 2.13
N GLU A 54 -11.57 15.65 2.28
CA GLU A 54 -11.37 16.85 3.10
C GLU A 54 -11.87 18.13 2.42
N GLY A 55 -12.36 18.06 1.18
CA GLY A 55 -12.87 19.23 0.44
C GLY A 55 -11.80 20.20 -0.07
N LEU A 56 -10.52 19.79 -0.08
CA LEU A 56 -9.35 20.62 -0.42
C LEU A 56 -9.04 20.67 -1.93
N ILE A 57 -9.91 20.11 -2.77
CA ILE A 57 -9.75 20.11 -4.24
C ILE A 57 -9.68 21.51 -4.86
N PRO A 58 -10.51 22.49 -4.45
CA PRO A 58 -10.41 23.84 -5.00
C PRO A 58 -9.05 24.49 -4.70
N GLU A 59 -8.50 24.27 -3.51
CA GLU A 59 -7.19 24.79 -3.11
C GLU A 59 -6.07 24.09 -3.89
N TYR A 60 -6.13 22.76 -4.01
CA TYR A 60 -5.20 21.96 -4.80
C TYR A 60 -5.15 22.36 -6.30
N ASN A 61 -6.26 22.79 -6.88
CA ASN A 61 -6.29 23.17 -8.31
C ASN A 61 -5.86 24.62 -8.55
N ASN A 62 -6.03 25.51 -7.57
CA ASN A 62 -5.78 26.94 -7.74
C ASN A 62 -4.42 27.40 -7.18
N ASP A 63 -3.88 26.69 -6.18
CA ASP A 63 -2.59 26.99 -5.55
C ASP A 63 -1.53 25.97 -5.96
N SER A 64 -0.53 26.43 -6.71
CA SER A 64 0.58 25.60 -7.18
C SER A 64 1.50 25.13 -6.04
N GLU A 65 1.68 25.94 -5.00
CA GLU A 65 2.52 25.62 -3.85
C GLU A 65 1.84 24.54 -3.00
N PHE A 66 0.56 24.72 -2.69
CA PHE A 66 -0.25 23.72 -1.99
C PHE A 66 -0.24 22.38 -2.74
N ALA A 67 -0.41 22.42 -4.07
CA ALA A 67 -0.37 21.22 -4.89
C ALA A 67 1.02 20.55 -4.86
N SER A 68 2.10 21.34 -4.77
CA SER A 68 3.46 20.83 -4.63
C SER A 68 3.65 20.15 -3.28
N GLN A 69 3.25 20.80 -2.19
CA GLN A 69 3.27 20.29 -0.83
C GLN A 69 2.49 18.97 -0.69
N ALA A 70 1.27 18.90 -1.23
CA ALA A 70 0.48 17.67 -1.23
C ALA A 70 1.16 16.51 -2.00
N ARG A 71 1.93 16.82 -3.06
CA ARG A 71 2.71 15.82 -3.82
C ARG A 71 3.97 15.35 -3.10
N MET A 72 4.44 16.06 -2.07
CA MET A 72 5.58 15.64 -1.26
C MET A 72 5.20 14.51 -0.29
N ILE A 73 3.96 14.47 0.20
CA ILE A 73 3.48 13.42 1.12
C ILE A 73 3.75 11.99 0.59
N PRO A 74 3.40 11.62 -0.66
CA PRO A 74 3.71 10.28 -1.17
C PRO A 74 5.20 10.04 -1.47
N SER A 75 6.04 11.07 -1.55
CA SER A 75 7.50 10.88 -1.78
C SER A 75 8.23 10.26 -0.60
N GLN A 76 7.59 10.17 0.57
CA GLN A 76 8.06 9.39 1.73
C GLN A 76 8.39 7.94 1.39
N ALA A 77 7.74 7.38 0.36
CA ALA A 77 8.04 6.02 -0.11
C ALA A 77 9.50 5.82 -0.57
N PHE A 78 10.24 6.91 -0.79
CA PHE A 78 11.64 6.88 -1.21
C PHE A 78 12.62 7.27 -0.10
N VAL A 79 12.13 7.62 1.08
CA VAL A 79 12.98 7.95 2.23
C VAL A 79 13.54 6.64 2.80
N PRO A 80 14.86 6.53 3.03
CA PRO A 80 15.45 5.38 3.73
C PRO A 80 14.81 5.21 5.10
N ILE A 81 14.61 3.96 5.54
CA ILE A 81 13.92 3.65 6.81
C ILE A 81 14.54 4.38 8.01
N GLU A 82 15.86 4.59 7.97
CA GLU A 82 16.65 5.24 9.01
C GLU A 82 16.31 6.73 9.17
N ASP A 83 15.86 7.39 8.08
CA ASP A 83 15.60 8.82 8.01
C ASP A 83 14.08 9.14 8.00
N ILE A 84 13.21 8.14 8.16
CA ILE A 84 11.75 8.32 8.05
C ILE A 84 11.22 9.26 9.14
N GLU A 85 11.71 9.14 10.38
CA GLU A 85 11.26 9.98 11.50
C GLU A 85 11.64 11.45 11.26
N ASP A 86 12.90 11.72 10.93
CA ASP A 86 13.40 13.07 10.62
C ASP A 86 12.68 13.69 9.42
N ALA A 87 12.40 12.88 8.38
CA ALA A 87 11.66 13.34 7.22
C ALA A 87 10.22 13.72 7.57
N LEU A 88 9.55 12.91 8.42
CA LEU A 88 8.19 13.18 8.89
C LEU A 88 8.12 14.45 9.74
N GLU A 89 9.07 14.66 10.64
CA GLU A 89 9.14 15.89 11.46
C GLU A 89 9.33 17.11 10.57
N THR A 90 10.30 17.07 9.65
CA THR A 90 10.57 18.17 8.70
C THR A 90 9.37 18.49 7.82
N MET A 91 8.65 17.46 7.33
CA MET A 91 7.42 17.69 6.55
C MET A 91 6.30 18.27 7.41
N THR A 92 6.16 17.86 8.67
CA THR A 92 5.12 18.39 9.57
C THR A 92 5.30 19.89 9.78
N ASP A 93 6.54 20.37 9.87
CA ASP A 93 6.86 21.79 10.01
C ASP A 93 6.68 22.58 8.71
N TYR A 94 6.95 21.97 7.56
CA TYR A 94 6.84 22.62 6.24
C TYR A 94 5.40 22.67 5.71
N LEU A 95 4.57 21.68 6.06
CA LEU A 95 3.22 21.54 5.51
C LEU A 95 2.21 22.45 6.21
N PRO A 96 1.24 23.01 5.46
CA PRO A 96 0.15 23.78 6.03
C PRO A 96 -0.73 22.90 6.91
N GLU A 97 -1.38 23.51 7.92
CA GLU A 97 -2.28 22.82 8.86
C GLU A 97 -3.37 21.99 8.15
N SER A 98 -3.83 22.42 6.98
CA SER A 98 -4.82 21.69 6.17
C SER A 98 -4.30 20.37 5.57
N LEU A 99 -2.98 20.20 5.40
CA LEU A 99 -2.37 18.98 4.87
C LEU A 99 -1.85 18.04 5.97
N LYS A 100 -1.75 18.49 7.22
CA LYS A 100 -1.32 17.65 8.35
C LYS A 100 -2.21 16.42 8.55
N PRO A 101 -3.56 16.50 8.45
CA PRO A 101 -4.39 15.30 8.53
C PRO A 101 -4.06 14.26 7.45
N ILE A 102 -3.67 14.71 6.25
CA ILE A 102 -3.29 13.82 5.13
C ILE A 102 -1.90 13.21 5.37
N LEU A 103 -0.98 13.97 5.95
CA LEU A 103 0.34 13.50 6.38
C LEU A 103 0.21 12.45 7.49
N GLU A 104 -0.55 12.73 8.54
CA GLU A 104 -0.84 11.80 9.64
C GLU A 104 -1.58 10.55 9.14
N TRP A 105 -2.56 10.73 8.25
CA TRP A 105 -3.23 9.61 7.59
C TRP A 105 -2.24 8.72 6.83
N SER A 106 -1.23 9.31 6.19
CA SER A 106 -0.18 8.56 5.48
C SER A 106 0.73 7.75 6.42
N SER A 107 0.78 8.12 7.70
CA SER A 107 1.46 7.40 8.77
C SER A 107 0.49 6.43 9.45
N THR A 108 0.45 5.19 8.96
CA THR A 108 -0.41 4.13 9.51
C THR A 108 -0.25 3.97 11.02
N ALA A 109 0.96 4.13 11.56
CA ALA A 109 1.25 3.96 12.98
C ALA A 109 0.42 4.86 13.91
N SER A 110 0.01 6.05 13.45
CA SER A 110 -0.72 7.02 14.28
C SER A 110 -2.15 6.56 14.62
N TRP A 111 -2.81 5.85 13.71
CA TRP A 111 -4.23 5.48 13.81
C TRP A 111 -4.47 3.97 13.83
N ILE A 112 -3.44 3.15 13.65
CA ILE A 112 -3.57 1.69 13.56
C ILE A 112 -4.22 1.05 14.78
N GLY A 113 -4.08 1.66 15.96
CA GLY A 113 -4.71 1.20 17.20
C GLY A 113 -6.21 1.50 17.32
N GLU A 114 -6.75 2.35 16.46
CA GLU A 114 -8.20 2.64 16.41
C GLU A 114 -8.95 1.69 15.46
N VAL A 115 -8.22 0.86 14.69
CA VAL A 115 -8.79 -0.03 13.70
C VAL A 115 -9.49 -1.20 14.38
N SER A 116 -10.83 -1.22 14.33
CA SER A 116 -11.63 -2.31 14.89
C SER A 116 -11.83 -3.47 13.92
N LYS A 117 -11.82 -3.21 12.61
CA LYS A 117 -12.06 -4.23 11.58
C LYS A 117 -11.03 -4.17 10.47
N ILE A 118 -10.57 -5.35 10.06
CA ILE A 118 -9.68 -5.52 8.91
C ILE A 118 -10.27 -6.49 7.89
N TYR A 119 -9.90 -6.28 6.64
CA TYR A 119 -10.15 -7.19 5.53
C TYR A 119 -8.82 -7.72 5.03
N VAL A 120 -8.75 -9.03 4.82
CA VAL A 120 -7.53 -9.73 4.44
C VAL A 120 -7.79 -10.49 3.15
N ASP A 121 -6.93 -10.26 2.17
CA ASP A 121 -7.04 -10.87 0.84
C ASP A 121 -5.67 -11.36 0.34
N GLY A 122 -5.67 -12.36 -0.53
CA GLY A 122 -4.48 -12.89 -1.19
C GLY A 122 -4.68 -12.93 -2.70
N THR A 123 -3.91 -12.12 -3.44
CA THR A 123 -3.97 -12.09 -4.91
C THR A 123 -2.81 -12.86 -5.53
N PHE A 124 -3.15 -13.89 -6.32
CA PHE A 124 -2.19 -14.81 -6.93
C PHE A 124 -1.68 -14.33 -8.28
N SER A 125 -2.55 -13.72 -9.08
CA SER A 125 -2.27 -13.32 -10.47
C SER A 125 -1.26 -12.19 -10.60
N LEU A 126 -0.96 -11.51 -9.49
CA LEU A 126 -0.04 -10.38 -9.44
C LEU A 126 1.28 -10.72 -8.74
N ALA A 127 1.44 -11.94 -8.22
CA ALA A 127 2.65 -12.34 -7.50
C ALA A 127 3.82 -12.51 -8.48
N PRO A 128 4.97 -11.85 -8.25
CA PRO A 128 6.17 -12.05 -9.05
C PRO A 128 6.68 -13.49 -8.94
N ASP A 129 7.41 -13.94 -9.96
CA ASP A 129 8.15 -15.20 -9.91
C ASP A 129 9.03 -15.24 -8.65
N LEU A 130 9.05 -16.39 -7.96
CA LEU A 130 9.59 -16.65 -6.59
C LEU A 130 8.57 -16.50 -5.45
N PHE A 131 7.43 -15.83 -5.64
CA PHE A 131 6.40 -15.70 -4.62
C PHE A 131 5.11 -16.41 -5.03
N SER A 132 4.41 -16.96 -4.05
CA SER A 132 3.17 -17.71 -4.27
C SER A 132 1.92 -16.81 -4.30
N GLN A 133 1.99 -15.65 -3.65
CA GLN A 133 0.88 -14.68 -3.56
C GLN A 133 1.36 -13.32 -3.07
N ILE A 134 0.61 -12.27 -3.41
CA ILE A 134 0.63 -10.98 -2.72
C ILE A 134 -0.49 -11.01 -1.68
N PHE A 135 -0.10 -10.89 -0.42
CA PHE A 135 -1.01 -10.80 0.72
C PHE A 135 -1.31 -9.34 1.03
N LEU A 136 -2.57 -9.02 1.22
CA LEU A 136 -3.10 -7.67 1.39
C LEU A 136 -3.88 -7.59 2.70
N ILE A 137 -3.53 -6.62 3.53
CA ILE A 137 -4.33 -6.25 4.70
C ILE A 137 -4.89 -4.84 4.47
N LEU A 138 -6.20 -4.73 4.60
CA LEU A 138 -6.98 -3.52 4.48
C LEU A 138 -7.59 -3.19 5.84
N ALA A 139 -7.44 -1.96 6.31
CA ALA A 139 -8.09 -1.47 7.52
C ALA A 139 -9.38 -0.72 7.18
N GLU A 140 -10.43 -0.99 7.95
CA GLU A 140 -11.67 -0.21 7.90
C GLU A 140 -11.49 1.09 8.69
N ARG A 141 -11.92 2.20 8.08
CA ARG A 141 -12.01 3.52 8.69
C ARG A 141 -13.37 4.16 8.35
N PRO A 142 -13.79 5.23 9.04
CA PRO A 142 -15.00 5.95 8.66
C PRO A 142 -14.98 6.28 7.17
N GLU A 143 -16.00 5.78 6.45
CA GLU A 143 -16.25 6.02 5.02
C GLU A 143 -15.22 5.44 4.04
N THR A 144 -14.19 4.71 4.51
CA THR A 144 -13.15 4.18 3.62
C THR A 144 -12.51 2.89 4.10
N VAL A 145 -11.97 2.12 3.16
CA VAL A 145 -11.16 0.93 3.42
C VAL A 145 -9.80 1.16 2.79
N THR A 146 -8.76 1.17 3.62
CA THR A 146 -7.41 1.58 3.20
C THR A 146 -6.43 0.41 3.29
N PRO A 147 -5.65 0.15 2.23
CA PRO A 147 -4.55 -0.81 2.30
C PRO A 147 -3.50 -0.37 3.32
N ILE A 148 -3.23 -1.20 4.32
CA ILE A 148 -2.22 -0.93 5.35
C ILE A 148 -0.97 -1.78 5.15
N CYS A 149 -1.09 -3.01 4.67
CA CYS A 149 0.05 -3.89 4.45
C CYS A 149 -0.05 -4.63 3.13
N TYR A 150 1.06 -4.67 2.41
CA TYR A 150 1.30 -5.58 1.29
C TYR A 150 2.47 -6.49 1.67
N ALA A 151 2.27 -7.80 1.67
CA ALA A 151 3.31 -8.77 1.98
C ALA A 151 3.47 -9.76 0.82
N LEU A 152 4.70 -9.91 0.31
CA LEU A 152 5.03 -10.94 -0.66
C LEU A 152 5.29 -12.26 0.07
N MET A 153 4.44 -13.25 -0.17
CA MET A 153 4.46 -14.51 0.57
C MET A 153 4.98 -15.65 -0.32
N SER A 154 6.05 -16.32 0.12
CA SER A 154 6.68 -17.43 -0.63
C SER A 154 5.89 -18.74 -0.56
N ASN A 155 5.04 -18.91 0.44
CA ASN A 155 4.12 -20.03 0.56
C ASN A 155 2.89 -19.68 1.43
N LYS A 156 1.93 -20.61 1.52
CA LYS A 156 0.67 -20.50 2.27
C LYS A 156 0.67 -21.30 3.59
N SER A 157 1.83 -21.56 4.16
CA SER A 157 1.90 -22.29 5.43
C SER A 157 1.42 -21.43 6.59
N LYS A 158 0.89 -22.08 7.63
CA LYS A 158 0.55 -21.41 8.89
C LYS A 158 1.78 -20.70 9.47
N GLU A 159 2.97 -21.32 9.42
CA GLU A 159 4.18 -20.71 9.95
C GLU A 159 4.54 -19.40 9.23
N SER A 160 4.42 -19.35 7.89
CA SER A 160 4.69 -18.13 7.14
C SER A 160 3.72 -17.01 7.49
N TYR A 161 2.44 -17.31 7.64
CA TYR A 161 1.45 -16.32 8.07
C TYR A 161 1.72 -15.83 9.51
N CYS A 162 2.01 -16.73 10.45
CA CYS A 162 2.37 -16.35 11.82
C CYS A 162 3.62 -15.46 11.84
N LYS A 163 4.62 -15.74 11.00
CA LYS A 163 5.84 -14.91 10.90
C LYS A 163 5.52 -13.51 10.38
N MET A 164 4.73 -13.41 9.31
CA MET A 164 4.30 -12.12 8.75
C MET A 164 3.47 -11.31 9.76
N LEU A 165 2.52 -11.95 10.46
CA LEU A 165 1.73 -11.32 11.52
C LEU A 165 2.61 -10.89 12.72
N GLY A 166 3.62 -11.68 13.08
CA GLY A 166 4.58 -11.31 14.13
C GLY A 166 5.42 -10.10 13.76
N THR A 167 5.81 -9.96 12.49
CA THR A 167 6.49 -8.74 12.02
C THR A 167 5.56 -7.52 12.10
N LEU A 168 4.27 -7.70 11.81
CA LEU A 168 3.28 -6.62 11.91
C LEU A 168 3.10 -6.12 13.34
N THR A 169 3.06 -7.00 14.34
CA THR A 169 2.95 -6.57 15.75
C THR A 169 4.21 -5.92 16.28
N LEU A 170 5.39 -6.30 15.77
CA LEU A 170 6.62 -5.60 16.08
C LEU A 170 6.61 -4.17 15.52
N GLY A 171 6.08 -3.97 14.31
CA GLY A 171 5.97 -2.65 13.69
C GLY A 171 4.82 -1.81 14.25
N TRP A 172 3.70 -2.43 14.61
CA TRP A 172 2.51 -1.78 15.15
C TRP A 172 2.04 -2.49 16.42
N PRO A 173 2.63 -2.18 17.59
CA PRO A 173 2.30 -2.84 18.86
C PRO A 173 0.84 -2.65 19.28
N ASN A 174 0.21 -1.56 18.84
CA ASN A 174 -1.19 -1.24 19.14
C ASN A 174 -2.17 -1.84 18.12
N PHE A 175 -1.71 -2.61 17.12
CA PHE A 175 -2.58 -3.21 16.11
C PHE A 175 -3.35 -4.41 16.67
N ASP A 176 -4.57 -4.15 17.15
CA ASP A 176 -5.46 -5.15 17.76
C ASP A 176 -6.87 -5.12 17.15
N PRO A 177 -7.05 -5.65 15.93
CA PRO A 177 -8.35 -5.68 15.27
C PRO A 177 -9.31 -6.66 15.98
N GLN A 178 -10.53 -6.21 16.24
CA GLN A 178 -11.59 -7.01 16.87
C GLN A 178 -12.34 -7.90 15.88
N ALA A 179 -12.35 -7.52 14.60
CA ALA A 179 -13.03 -8.25 13.54
C ALA A 179 -12.13 -8.42 12.32
N ILE A 180 -12.06 -9.64 11.80
CA ILE A 180 -11.22 -9.97 10.64
C ILE A 180 -12.09 -10.65 9.59
N SER A 181 -12.24 -10.00 8.44
CA SER A 181 -12.91 -10.57 7.27
C SER A 181 -11.85 -11.12 6.33
N MET A 182 -11.89 -12.42 6.04
CA MET A 182 -10.92 -13.08 5.16
C MET A 182 -11.58 -14.19 4.34
N ASP A 183 -10.93 -14.60 3.27
CA ASP A 183 -11.30 -15.80 2.54
C ASP A 183 -11.12 -17.07 3.37
N TYR A 184 -11.85 -18.13 3.00
CA TYR A 184 -11.91 -19.40 3.74
C TYR A 184 -10.63 -20.26 3.59
N GLU A 185 -9.47 -19.67 3.89
CA GLU A 185 -8.17 -20.35 3.84
C GLU A 185 -7.77 -20.86 5.23
N ARG A 186 -7.73 -22.20 5.39
CA ARG A 186 -7.52 -22.84 6.71
C ARG A 186 -6.19 -22.48 7.38
N ALA A 187 -5.12 -22.33 6.61
CA ALA A 187 -3.82 -21.94 7.15
C ALA A 187 -3.84 -20.51 7.70
N LEU A 188 -4.54 -19.60 7.00
CA LEU A 188 -4.72 -18.22 7.38
C LEU A 188 -5.61 -18.07 8.62
N MET A 189 -6.76 -18.75 8.65
CA MET A 189 -7.64 -18.79 9.82
C MET A 189 -6.89 -19.27 11.06
N ASN A 190 -6.14 -20.38 10.95
CA ASN A 190 -5.35 -20.91 12.06
C ASN A 190 -4.24 -19.97 12.52
N ALA A 191 -3.69 -19.14 11.63
CA ALA A 191 -2.67 -18.15 11.97
C ALA A 191 -3.29 -16.97 12.73
N PHE A 192 -4.45 -16.47 12.28
CA PHE A 192 -5.16 -15.39 12.96
C PHE A 192 -5.75 -15.82 14.30
N THR A 193 -6.29 -17.04 14.43
CA THR A 193 -6.72 -17.58 15.74
C THR A 193 -5.55 -17.71 16.72
N ALA A 194 -4.34 -18.01 16.23
CA ALA A 194 -3.13 -18.04 17.07
C ALA A 194 -2.63 -16.63 17.43
N TYR A 195 -2.91 -15.63 16.58
CA TYR A 195 -2.53 -14.24 16.74
C TYR A 195 -3.45 -13.48 17.69
N SER A 196 -4.76 -13.60 17.52
CA SER A 196 -5.79 -13.03 18.39
C SER A 196 -6.83 -14.11 18.70
N PRO A 197 -6.78 -14.74 19.90
CA PRO A 197 -7.71 -15.80 20.28
C PRO A 197 -9.13 -15.30 20.60
N VAL A 198 -9.38 -13.99 20.49
CA VAL A 198 -10.66 -13.33 20.81
C VAL A 198 -11.45 -12.94 19.55
N ALA A 199 -10.83 -13.03 18.35
CA ALA A 199 -11.42 -12.69 17.05
C ALA A 199 -12.04 -13.90 16.32
#